data_AF-A0A8B7WHW2-F1
#
_entry.id   AF-A0A8B7WHW2-F1
#
_cell.length_a   1.000
_cell.length_b   1.000
_cell.length_c   1.000
_cell.angle_alpha   90.00
_cell.angle_beta   90.00
_cell.angle_gamma   90.00
#
_symmetry.space_group_name_H-M   'P 1'
#
loop_
_entity.id
_entity.type
_entity.pdbx_description
1 polymer ?
#
loop_
_entity_poly.entity_id
_entity_poly.type
_entity_poly.pdbx_seq_one_letter_code
_entity_poly.pdbx_strand_id
1 'polypeptide(L)'
;MAVRCTVAKCLLELQNEAVFMWTAELENVATLCFKALENSNYGVRVAVSKLLGTVMATALMPKQATVMRQNVKRATFDEVLELMATGFLRGGSGFLKSGGEMLKVGGSVNREVRVGVTQAYVVFVTTLGGQWLERSFATFLSHVLDLVSHPRATQTHVEAVYSRRCVSFILRATVGSLLGEKAQIAAAKEICQAIGKQMKAVEAVVNDTSSENKSGAADIAASQHVMVCALQELGSLVQSLNATASPLIQEASIGLLEIVTSVLLHPSMAARLAAAWCLRCVAVALPFQLTPFLDRCAERLNNLKTSPEAVSGYSFAMAALLGGVHQCPLGIPHAKGKMVVSIAEDLLRTAAQNSRLSLQRTQAGWLLLGALMTLGPSVVRYHLPKMLLLWRNVFPRSLKELEAEKARGDSFTWQVTLEGRAGALCGKI
;
A
#
# COMPACT_ATOMS: atom_id res chain seq x y z
N MET A 1 -4.32 -28.32 -19.33
CA MET A 1 -3.47 -27.79 -18.23
C MET A 1 -2.24 -28.64 -17.95
N ALA A 2 -2.35 -29.98 -17.79
CA ALA A 2 -1.19 -30.84 -17.50
C ALA A 2 -0.03 -30.71 -18.51
N VAL A 3 -0.34 -30.72 -19.81
CA VAL A 3 0.67 -30.55 -20.89
C VAL A 3 1.46 -29.24 -20.73
N ARG A 4 0.78 -28.11 -20.48
CA ARG A 4 1.44 -26.80 -20.27
C ARG A 4 2.43 -26.85 -19.10
N CYS A 5 2.04 -27.51 -18.00
CA CYS A 5 2.89 -27.68 -16.83
C CYS A 5 4.13 -28.54 -17.12
N THR A 6 3.96 -29.67 -17.80
CA THR A 6 5.08 -30.55 -18.17
C THR A 6 6.03 -29.87 -19.16
N VAL A 7 5.50 -29.16 -20.16
CA VAL A 7 6.31 -28.40 -21.12
C VAL A 7 7.12 -27.30 -20.40
N ALA A 8 6.50 -26.54 -19.50
CA ALA A 8 7.21 -25.49 -18.75
C ALA A 8 8.35 -26.07 -17.90
N LYS A 9 8.15 -27.24 -17.27
CA LYS A 9 9.21 -27.94 -16.53
C LYS A 9 10.32 -28.46 -17.44
N CYS A 10 9.97 -28.99 -18.61
CA CYS A 10 10.96 -29.45 -19.59
C CYS A 10 11.82 -28.28 -20.10
N LEU A 11 11.18 -27.16 -20.46
CA LEU A 11 11.87 -25.94 -20.88
C LEU A 11 12.75 -25.35 -19.77
N LEU A 12 12.36 -25.50 -18.50
CA LEU A 12 13.15 -25.04 -17.35
C LEU A 12 14.46 -25.82 -17.22
N GLU A 13 14.45 -27.12 -17.50
CA GLU A 13 15.69 -27.91 -17.52
C GLU A 13 16.50 -27.62 -18.80
N LEU A 14 15.82 -27.48 -19.95
CA LEU A 14 16.45 -27.23 -21.24
C LEU A 14 17.21 -25.90 -21.29
N GLN A 15 16.74 -24.85 -20.63
CA GLN A 15 17.40 -23.52 -20.65
C GLN A 15 18.84 -23.53 -20.11
N ASN A 16 19.23 -24.56 -19.35
CA ASN A 16 20.61 -24.75 -18.89
C ASN A 16 21.57 -25.12 -20.02
N GLU A 17 21.06 -25.70 -21.12
CA GLU A 17 21.86 -26.10 -22.28
C GLU A 17 21.56 -25.23 -23.51
N ALA A 18 20.31 -24.76 -23.63
CA ALA A 18 19.82 -23.98 -24.75
C ALA A 18 20.04 -22.46 -24.56
N VAL A 19 21.28 -22.01 -24.77
CA VAL A 19 21.71 -20.59 -24.63
C VAL A 19 20.83 -19.60 -25.40
N PHE A 20 20.30 -20.00 -26.56
CA PHE A 20 19.43 -19.14 -27.37
C PHE A 20 18.17 -18.68 -26.61
N MET A 21 17.65 -19.47 -25.66
CA MET A 21 16.41 -19.20 -24.93
C MET A 21 16.47 -17.94 -24.06
N TRP A 22 17.63 -17.61 -23.52
CA TRP A 22 17.86 -16.42 -22.69
C TRP A 22 18.69 -15.35 -23.40
N THR A 23 18.89 -15.49 -24.71
CA THR A 23 19.64 -14.56 -25.56
C THR A 23 18.77 -14.10 -26.74
N ALA A 24 18.94 -14.70 -27.92
CA ALA A 24 18.22 -14.31 -29.14
C ALA A 24 16.69 -14.53 -29.05
N GLU A 25 16.22 -15.52 -28.28
CA GLU A 25 14.81 -15.91 -28.19
C GLU A 25 14.14 -15.49 -26.87
N LEU A 26 14.78 -14.62 -26.06
CA LEU A 26 14.28 -14.24 -24.74
C LEU A 26 12.86 -13.67 -24.77
N GLU A 27 12.59 -12.75 -25.69
CA GLU A 27 11.26 -12.13 -25.85
C GLU A 27 10.19 -13.14 -26.31
N ASN A 28 10.56 -14.08 -27.18
CA ASN A 28 9.67 -15.13 -27.65
C ASN A 28 9.32 -16.10 -26.52
N VAL A 29 10.30 -16.52 -25.72
CA VAL A 29 10.08 -17.34 -24.53
C VAL A 29 9.17 -16.62 -23.53
N ALA A 30 9.39 -15.33 -23.29
CA ALA A 30 8.55 -14.53 -22.39
C ALA A 30 7.11 -14.44 -22.90
N THR A 31 6.93 -14.17 -24.20
CA THR A 31 5.60 -14.09 -24.84
C THR A 31 4.85 -15.42 -24.77
N LEU A 32 5.54 -16.54 -24.98
CA LEU A 32 4.98 -17.88 -24.82
C LEU A 32 4.58 -18.15 -23.36
N CYS A 33 5.37 -17.69 -22.39
CA CYS A 33 5.02 -17.80 -20.97
C CYS A 33 3.75 -17.00 -20.66
N PHE A 34 3.62 -15.76 -21.14
CA PHE A 34 2.41 -14.96 -20.94
C PHE A 34 1.17 -15.65 -21.51
N LYS A 35 1.27 -16.16 -22.73
CA LYS A 35 0.19 -16.93 -23.37
C LYS A 35 -0.15 -18.22 -22.61
N ALA A 36 0.86 -18.91 -22.07
CA ALA A 36 0.65 -20.13 -21.28
C ALA A 36 -0.11 -19.86 -19.97
N LEU A 37 0.05 -18.67 -19.39
CA LEU A 37 -0.63 -18.21 -18.18
C LEU A 37 -2.10 -17.82 -18.40
N GLU A 38 -2.52 -17.54 -19.64
CA GLU A 38 -3.92 -17.21 -19.93
C GLU A 38 -4.86 -18.36 -19.52
N ASN A 39 -5.84 -18.02 -18.69
CA ASN A 39 -6.84 -18.93 -18.12
C ASN A 39 -6.21 -20.15 -17.41
N SER A 40 -5.01 -19.98 -16.85
CA SER A 40 -4.25 -21.06 -16.21
C SER A 40 -4.73 -21.38 -14.80
N ASN A 41 -4.51 -22.62 -14.35
CA ASN A 41 -4.70 -23.02 -12.97
C ASN A 41 -3.42 -22.83 -12.13
N TYR A 42 -3.51 -23.04 -10.82
CA TYR A 42 -2.38 -22.84 -9.90
C TYR A 42 -1.10 -23.58 -10.31
N GLY A 43 -1.21 -24.87 -10.69
CA GLY A 43 -0.04 -25.68 -11.05
C GLY A 43 0.68 -25.16 -12.30
N VAL A 44 -0.07 -24.70 -13.31
CA VAL A 44 0.52 -24.07 -14.50
C VAL A 44 1.18 -22.74 -14.16
N ARG A 45 0.55 -21.92 -13.30
CA ARG A 45 1.16 -20.65 -12.85
C ARG A 45 2.50 -20.89 -12.20
N VAL A 46 2.58 -21.79 -11.21
CA VAL A 46 3.85 -22.10 -10.54
C VAL A 46 4.92 -22.57 -11.53
N ALA A 47 4.60 -23.48 -12.44
CA ALA A 47 5.56 -24.01 -13.39
C ALA A 47 6.06 -22.96 -14.40
N VAL A 48 5.13 -22.16 -14.97
CA VAL A 48 5.46 -21.13 -15.97
C VAL A 48 6.18 -19.96 -15.34
N SER A 49 5.77 -19.52 -14.14
CA SER A 49 6.47 -18.47 -13.40
C SER A 49 7.88 -18.88 -12.99
N LYS A 50 8.08 -20.18 -12.67
CA LYS A 50 9.42 -20.72 -12.41
C LYS A 50 10.30 -20.64 -13.65
N LEU A 51 9.81 -21.11 -14.79
CA LEU A 51 10.50 -20.97 -16.08
C LEU A 51 10.84 -19.51 -16.40
N LEU A 52 9.83 -18.63 -16.39
CA LEU A 52 9.98 -17.23 -16.76
C LEU A 52 11.00 -16.51 -15.86
N GLY A 53 10.84 -16.61 -14.54
CA GLY A 53 11.74 -15.95 -13.59
C GLY A 53 13.18 -16.47 -13.66
N THR A 54 13.36 -17.78 -13.86
CA THR A 54 14.71 -18.36 -14.00
C THR A 54 15.36 -17.94 -15.32
N VAL A 55 14.64 -17.96 -16.46
CA VAL A 55 15.17 -17.51 -17.75
C VAL A 55 15.58 -16.04 -17.71
N MET A 56 14.77 -15.18 -17.08
CA MET A 56 15.10 -13.75 -16.89
C MET A 56 16.36 -13.57 -16.03
N ALA A 57 16.50 -14.37 -14.97
CA ALA A 57 17.69 -14.33 -14.12
C ALA A 57 18.93 -14.81 -14.86
N THR A 58 18.82 -15.87 -15.66
CA THR A 58 19.90 -16.38 -16.50
C THR A 58 20.32 -15.37 -17.58
N ALA A 59 19.35 -14.67 -18.20
CA ALA A 59 19.62 -13.64 -19.19
C ALA A 59 20.43 -12.46 -18.63
N LEU A 60 20.18 -12.10 -17.37
CA LEU A 60 20.90 -11.04 -16.67
C LEU A 60 22.27 -11.52 -16.14
N MET A 61 22.30 -12.69 -15.49
CA MET A 61 23.49 -13.27 -14.86
C MET A 61 23.60 -14.78 -15.15
N PRO A 62 24.22 -15.17 -16.28
CA PRO A 62 24.40 -16.57 -16.63
C PRO A 62 25.30 -17.30 -15.61
N LYS A 63 24.89 -18.49 -15.15
CA LYS A 63 25.63 -19.26 -14.12
C LYS A 63 26.81 -20.09 -14.66
N GLN A 64 26.85 -20.38 -15.96
CA GLN A 64 27.85 -21.28 -16.55
C GLN A 64 29.02 -20.52 -17.20
N ALA A 65 30.22 -20.75 -16.67
CA ALA A 65 31.48 -20.16 -17.16
C ALA A 65 31.89 -20.65 -18.57
N THR A 66 31.40 -21.82 -19.02
CA THR A 66 31.67 -22.38 -20.35
C THR A 66 30.99 -21.60 -21.48
N VAL A 67 29.81 -21.03 -21.23
CA VAL A 67 29.05 -20.21 -22.21
C VAL A 67 29.69 -18.83 -22.38
N MET A 68 30.40 -18.32 -21.37
CA MET A 68 31.14 -17.04 -21.45
C MET A 68 32.30 -17.04 -22.45
N ARG A 69 32.67 -18.20 -23.03
CA ARG A 69 33.66 -18.27 -24.13
C ARG A 69 33.11 -17.75 -25.46
N GLN A 70 31.79 -17.67 -25.62
CA GLN A 70 31.16 -17.02 -26.76
C GLN A 70 30.76 -15.59 -26.34
N ASN A 71 31.03 -14.59 -27.18
CA ASN A 71 30.64 -13.17 -26.99
C ASN A 71 29.11 -13.00 -27.05
N VAL A 72 28.40 -13.60 -26.10
CA VAL A 72 26.95 -13.55 -26.01
C VAL A 72 26.55 -12.21 -25.40
N LYS A 73 25.77 -11.41 -26.15
CA LYS A 73 25.20 -10.16 -25.66
C LYS A 73 24.28 -10.46 -24.47
N ARG A 74 24.61 -9.90 -23.30
CA ARG A 74 23.79 -10.02 -22.09
C ARG A 74 22.63 -9.04 -22.14
N ALA A 75 21.48 -9.46 -21.64
CA ALA A 75 20.38 -8.55 -21.42
C ALA A 75 20.75 -7.59 -20.28
N THR A 76 20.39 -6.33 -20.43
CA THR A 76 20.54 -5.36 -19.35
C THR A 76 19.46 -5.57 -18.29
N PHE A 77 19.68 -4.99 -17.10
CA PHE A 77 18.68 -5.09 -16.03
C PHE A 77 17.35 -4.45 -16.44
N ASP A 78 17.41 -3.28 -17.08
CA ASP A 78 16.23 -2.55 -17.53
C ASP A 78 15.47 -3.31 -18.62
N GLU A 79 16.16 -3.94 -19.59
CA GLU A 79 15.53 -4.78 -20.63
C GLU A 79 14.72 -5.94 -20.01
N VAL A 80 15.29 -6.63 -19.02
CA VAL A 80 14.62 -7.74 -18.33
C VAL A 80 13.39 -7.27 -17.55
N LEU A 81 13.51 -6.13 -16.85
CA LEU A 81 12.43 -5.54 -16.08
C LEU A 81 11.29 -5.04 -16.98
N GLU A 82 11.60 -4.38 -18.09
CA GLU A 82 10.64 -3.89 -19.09
C GLU A 82 9.85 -5.05 -19.72
N LEU A 83 10.53 -6.17 -20.01
CA LEU A 83 9.90 -7.37 -20.55
C LEU A 83 8.92 -8.00 -19.55
N MET A 84 9.28 -8.07 -18.27
CA MET A 84 8.35 -8.52 -17.21
C MET A 84 7.20 -7.52 -16.99
N ALA A 85 7.45 -6.21 -17.05
CA ALA A 85 6.41 -5.18 -16.96
C ALA A 85 5.41 -5.29 -18.11
N THR A 86 5.88 -5.61 -19.32
CA THR A 86 5.01 -5.88 -20.48
C THR A 86 4.04 -7.02 -20.20
N GLY A 87 4.49 -8.12 -19.58
CA GLY A 87 3.62 -9.19 -19.13
C GLY A 87 2.58 -8.74 -18.10
N PHE A 88 3.00 -7.96 -17.12
CA PHE A 88 2.13 -7.47 -16.03
C PHE A 88 1.05 -6.49 -16.51
N LEU A 89 1.41 -5.59 -17.43
CA LEU A 89 0.60 -4.46 -17.88
C LEU A 89 -0.16 -4.71 -19.17
N ARG A 90 0.31 -5.64 -20.01
CA ARG A 90 -0.27 -5.92 -21.34
C ARG A 90 -0.69 -7.37 -21.55
N GLY A 91 -0.23 -8.30 -20.72
CA GLY A 91 -0.60 -9.72 -20.81
C GLY A 91 0.03 -10.48 -21.98
N GLY A 92 1.00 -9.88 -22.67
CA GLY A 92 1.66 -10.41 -23.88
C GLY A 92 1.08 -9.85 -25.18
N SER A 93 1.94 -9.25 -26.00
CA SER A 93 1.62 -8.86 -27.38
C SER A 93 2.21 -9.90 -28.34
N GLY A 94 1.46 -10.96 -28.63
CA GLY A 94 1.86 -11.91 -29.68
C GLY A 94 1.53 -11.37 -31.07
N PHE A 95 2.52 -11.41 -31.98
CA PHE A 95 2.43 -11.16 -33.42
C PHE A 95 1.34 -12.01 -34.14
N LEU A 96 0.90 -13.11 -33.52
CA LEU A 96 -0.17 -13.99 -34.03
C LEU A 96 -1.54 -13.68 -33.39
N LYS A 97 -1.93 -12.41 -33.28
CA LYS A 97 -3.35 -12.06 -33.17
C LYS A 97 -3.99 -12.25 -34.54
N SER A 98 -4.37 -13.50 -34.82
CA SER A 98 -5.32 -13.83 -35.89
C SER A 98 -6.54 -12.90 -35.78
N GLY A 99 -6.94 -12.33 -36.92
CA GLY A 99 -7.81 -11.16 -37.06
C GLY A 99 -8.94 -11.01 -36.05
N GLY A 100 -9.02 -9.83 -35.42
CA GLY A 100 -10.25 -9.32 -34.80
C GLY A 100 -10.08 -8.53 -33.49
N GLU A 101 -9.04 -8.79 -32.70
CA GLU A 101 -8.91 -8.25 -31.34
C GLU A 101 -7.89 -7.12 -31.14
N MET A 102 -7.40 -6.51 -32.24
CA MET A 102 -6.57 -5.30 -32.16
C MET A 102 -7.39 -4.02 -31.88
N LEU A 103 -8.72 -4.09 -31.90
CA LEU A 103 -9.59 -2.93 -31.68
C LEU A 103 -10.02 -2.72 -30.22
N LYS A 104 -9.67 -3.62 -29.28
CA LYS A 104 -9.85 -3.35 -27.84
C LYS A 104 -8.59 -2.67 -27.28
N VAL A 105 -8.46 -1.38 -27.57
CA VAL A 105 -7.47 -0.46 -26.97
C VAL A 105 -7.67 -0.29 -25.43
N GLY A 106 -8.62 -1.03 -24.82
CA GLY A 106 -8.93 -0.99 -23.38
C GLY A 106 -9.25 -2.35 -22.75
N GLY A 107 -8.65 -3.45 -23.21
CA GLY A 107 -8.84 -4.75 -22.56
C GLY A 107 -8.04 -4.88 -21.26
N SER A 108 -8.71 -5.18 -20.14
CA SER A 108 -8.07 -5.55 -18.87
C SER A 108 -7.17 -6.78 -19.04
N VAL A 109 -5.96 -6.75 -18.48
CA VAL A 109 -5.03 -7.90 -18.51
C VAL A 109 -5.67 -9.10 -17.82
N ASN A 110 -5.50 -10.30 -18.41
CA ASN A 110 -5.98 -11.53 -17.78
C ASN A 110 -5.40 -11.69 -16.37
N ARG A 111 -6.28 -11.90 -15.39
CA ARG A 111 -5.95 -12.00 -13.96
C ARG A 111 -4.85 -13.02 -13.67
N GLU A 112 -4.89 -14.16 -14.36
CA GLU A 112 -3.95 -15.26 -14.17
C GLU A 112 -2.55 -14.92 -14.73
N VAL A 113 -2.49 -14.15 -15.81
CA VAL A 113 -1.23 -13.65 -16.36
C VAL A 113 -0.57 -12.71 -15.37
N ARG A 114 -1.30 -11.73 -14.81
CA ARG A 114 -0.73 -10.79 -13.83
C ARG A 114 -0.21 -11.52 -12.59
N VAL A 115 -0.92 -12.51 -12.04
CA VAL A 115 -0.41 -13.32 -10.91
C VAL A 115 0.78 -14.19 -11.30
N GLY A 116 0.76 -14.81 -12.48
CA GLY A 116 1.90 -15.60 -12.95
C GLY A 116 3.16 -14.74 -13.11
N VAL A 117 3.03 -13.55 -13.69
CA VAL A 117 4.15 -12.59 -13.82
C VAL A 117 4.62 -12.11 -12.45
N THR A 118 3.68 -11.85 -11.52
CA THR A 118 4.01 -11.52 -10.12
C THR A 118 4.86 -12.61 -9.47
N GLN A 119 4.49 -13.89 -9.65
CA GLN A 119 5.29 -15.02 -9.15
C GLN A 119 6.65 -15.11 -9.87
N ALA A 120 6.71 -14.76 -11.15
CA ALA A 120 7.96 -14.75 -11.90
C ALA A 120 8.95 -13.69 -11.39
N TYR A 121 8.48 -12.50 -10.96
CA TYR A 121 9.33 -11.52 -10.27
C TYR A 121 9.96 -12.10 -8.99
N VAL A 122 9.18 -12.83 -8.20
CA VAL A 122 9.70 -13.48 -6.99
C VAL A 122 10.74 -14.56 -7.34
N VAL A 123 10.46 -15.40 -8.33
CA VAL A 123 11.42 -16.41 -8.81
C VAL A 123 12.69 -15.75 -9.35
N PHE A 124 12.57 -14.69 -10.12
CA PHE A 124 13.68 -13.93 -10.68
C PHE A 124 14.64 -13.46 -9.57
N VAL A 125 14.11 -12.75 -8.58
CA VAL A 125 14.92 -12.23 -7.46
C VAL A 125 15.50 -13.36 -6.60
N THR A 126 14.72 -14.40 -6.30
CA THR A 126 15.21 -15.56 -5.52
C THR A 126 16.27 -16.35 -6.27
N THR A 127 16.24 -16.39 -7.60
CA THR A 127 17.26 -17.06 -8.44
C THR A 127 18.58 -16.30 -8.44
N LEU A 128 18.53 -14.95 -8.40
CA LEU A 128 19.71 -14.07 -8.32
C LEU A 128 20.27 -13.96 -6.90
N GLY A 129 19.42 -14.13 -5.88
CA GLY A 129 19.81 -14.20 -4.47
C GLY A 129 19.81 -12.85 -3.74
N GLY A 130 19.87 -12.93 -2.41
CA GLY A 130 19.72 -11.75 -1.54
C GLY A 130 20.84 -10.72 -1.69
N GLN A 131 22.09 -11.14 -1.93
CA GLN A 131 23.22 -10.23 -2.14
C GLN A 131 23.06 -9.38 -3.42
N TRP A 132 22.50 -9.97 -4.47
CA TRP A 132 22.19 -9.24 -5.69
C TRP A 132 21.08 -8.23 -5.43
N LEU A 133 20.02 -8.65 -4.72
CA LEU A 133 18.91 -7.77 -4.37
C LEU A 133 19.39 -6.56 -3.55
N GLU A 134 20.23 -6.77 -2.54
CA GLU A 134 20.77 -5.69 -1.71
C GLU A 134 21.49 -4.62 -2.53
N ARG A 135 22.25 -5.01 -3.56
CA ARG A 135 22.99 -4.07 -4.42
C ARG A 135 22.13 -3.35 -5.46
N SER A 136 21.00 -3.94 -5.82
CA SER A 136 20.14 -3.48 -6.92
C SER A 136 18.75 -3.02 -6.44
N PHE A 137 18.57 -2.92 -5.12
CA PHE A 137 17.25 -2.75 -4.52
C PHE A 137 16.58 -1.45 -4.96
N ALA A 138 17.30 -0.33 -5.02
CA ALA A 138 16.74 0.96 -5.41
C ALA A 138 16.07 0.91 -6.79
N THR A 139 16.76 0.34 -7.78
CA THR A 139 16.25 0.18 -9.15
C THR A 139 15.09 -0.80 -9.18
N PHE A 140 15.20 -1.95 -8.50
CA PHE A 140 14.12 -2.93 -8.42
C PHE A 140 12.85 -2.36 -7.75
N LEU A 141 13.02 -1.60 -6.66
CA LEU A 141 11.94 -0.95 -5.92
C LEU A 141 11.24 0.10 -6.79
N SER A 142 12.00 0.97 -7.47
CA SER A 142 11.41 1.96 -8.39
C SER A 142 10.56 1.25 -9.43
N HIS A 143 11.12 0.26 -10.11
CA HIS A 143 10.42 -0.51 -11.15
C HIS A 143 9.11 -1.14 -10.65
N VAL A 144 9.17 -1.83 -9.51
CA VAL A 144 8.00 -2.53 -8.96
C VAL A 144 6.92 -1.54 -8.50
N LEU A 145 7.29 -0.36 -8.00
CA LEU A 145 6.34 0.71 -7.69
C LEU A 145 5.77 1.36 -8.94
N ASP A 146 6.55 1.47 -10.03
CA ASP A 146 6.10 2.01 -11.30
C ASP A 146 5.02 1.12 -11.96
N LEU A 147 5.00 -0.19 -11.67
CA LEU A 147 3.93 -1.08 -12.11
C LEU A 147 2.54 -0.66 -11.59
N VAL A 148 2.44 -0.13 -10.37
CA VAL A 148 1.16 0.27 -9.76
C VAL A 148 0.82 1.74 -9.97
N SER A 149 1.79 2.58 -10.34
CA SER A 149 1.51 3.95 -10.78
C SER A 149 1.01 3.98 -12.23
N HIS A 150 1.33 2.96 -13.04
CA HIS A 150 0.95 2.94 -14.45
C HIS A 150 -0.59 2.88 -14.63
N PRO A 151 -1.20 3.78 -15.44
CA PRO A 151 -2.65 3.81 -15.68
C PRO A 151 -3.28 2.50 -16.14
N ARG A 152 -2.52 1.63 -16.83
CA ARG A 152 -3.03 0.31 -17.29
C ARG A 152 -3.25 -0.67 -16.14
N ALA A 153 -2.58 -0.47 -15.01
CA ALA A 153 -2.74 -1.31 -13.83
C ALA A 153 -3.91 -0.87 -12.94
N THR A 154 -4.49 0.31 -13.19
CA THR A 154 -5.43 1.02 -12.31
C THR A 154 -6.65 1.58 -13.04
N GLN A 155 -7.02 1.03 -14.21
CA GLN A 155 -8.16 1.52 -14.99
C GLN A 155 -9.48 1.43 -14.21
N THR A 156 -9.62 0.37 -13.40
CA THR A 156 -10.73 0.19 -12.46
C THR A 156 -10.23 0.07 -11.03
N HIS A 157 -11.09 0.38 -10.05
CA HIS A 157 -10.76 0.20 -8.63
C HIS A 157 -10.37 -1.26 -8.30
N VAL A 158 -11.05 -2.23 -8.92
CA VAL A 158 -10.77 -3.66 -8.71
C VAL A 158 -9.36 -4.01 -9.20
N GLU A 159 -8.99 -3.55 -10.40
CA GLU A 159 -7.63 -3.75 -10.91
C GLU A 159 -6.58 -3.04 -10.07
N ALA A 160 -6.85 -1.84 -9.59
CA ALA A 160 -5.93 -1.10 -8.72
C ALA A 160 -5.68 -1.83 -7.38
N VAL A 161 -6.73 -2.40 -6.76
CA VAL A 161 -6.59 -3.26 -5.56
C VAL A 161 -5.75 -4.50 -5.89
N TYR A 162 -6.02 -5.14 -7.02
CA TYR A 162 -5.33 -6.35 -7.43
C TYR A 162 -3.85 -6.11 -7.73
N SER A 163 -3.53 -5.04 -8.47
CA SER A 163 -2.16 -4.62 -8.77
C SER A 163 -1.38 -4.28 -7.51
N ARG A 164 -1.99 -3.55 -6.55
CA ARG A 164 -1.39 -3.31 -5.23
C ARG A 164 -1.06 -4.62 -4.53
N ARG A 165 -1.99 -5.59 -4.53
CA ARG A 165 -1.75 -6.90 -3.88
C ARG A 165 -0.60 -7.67 -4.54
N CYS A 166 -0.48 -7.61 -5.86
CA CYS A 166 0.66 -8.19 -6.58
C CYS A 166 1.99 -7.53 -6.17
N VAL A 167 2.05 -6.20 -6.19
CA VAL A 167 3.26 -5.46 -5.82
C VAL A 167 3.65 -5.68 -4.35
N SER A 168 2.69 -5.60 -3.42
CA SER A 168 2.94 -5.93 -2.01
C SER A 168 3.42 -7.38 -1.84
N PHE A 169 2.92 -8.32 -2.65
CA PHE A 169 3.39 -9.70 -2.61
C PHE A 169 4.83 -9.83 -3.13
N ILE A 170 5.19 -9.12 -4.21
CA ILE A 170 6.58 -9.10 -4.71
C ILE A 170 7.50 -8.60 -3.61
N LEU A 171 7.22 -7.42 -3.05
CA LEU A 171 8.05 -6.79 -2.02
C LEU A 171 8.16 -7.69 -0.77
N ARG A 172 7.04 -8.21 -0.27
CA ARG A 172 7.06 -9.05 0.94
C ARG A 172 7.77 -10.38 0.73
N ALA A 173 7.57 -11.02 -0.42
CA ALA A 173 8.18 -12.30 -0.74
C ALA A 173 9.67 -12.17 -1.07
N THR A 174 10.14 -11.02 -1.55
CA THR A 174 11.57 -10.79 -1.81
C THR A 174 12.25 -10.15 -0.61
N VAL A 175 11.95 -8.90 -0.29
CA VAL A 175 12.59 -8.11 0.76
C VAL A 175 12.37 -8.72 2.14
N GLY A 176 11.11 -9.07 2.44
CA GLY A 176 10.73 -9.59 3.75
C GLY A 176 11.22 -11.02 4.05
N SER A 177 11.56 -11.82 3.04
CA SER A 177 11.91 -13.24 3.23
C SER A 177 13.34 -13.62 2.81
N LEU A 178 13.92 -12.93 1.83
CA LEU A 178 15.23 -13.26 1.26
C LEU A 178 16.37 -12.51 1.94
N LEU A 179 16.11 -11.29 2.42
CA LEU A 179 17.12 -10.44 3.04
C LEU A 179 17.26 -10.74 4.53
N GLY A 180 18.50 -10.76 5.03
CA GLY A 180 18.78 -10.75 6.46
C GLY A 180 18.51 -9.38 7.09
N GLU A 181 18.43 -9.30 8.41
CA GLU A 181 17.99 -8.09 9.14
C GLU A 181 18.77 -6.82 8.76
N LYS A 182 20.09 -6.90 8.62
CA LYS A 182 20.93 -5.77 8.20
C LYS A 182 20.52 -5.23 6.82
N ALA A 183 20.29 -6.12 5.86
CA ALA A 183 19.88 -5.75 4.51
C ALA A 183 18.42 -5.27 4.48
N GLN A 184 17.55 -5.80 5.34
CA GLN A 184 16.19 -5.28 5.51
C GLN A 184 16.17 -3.85 6.08
N ILE A 185 17.08 -3.51 7.01
CA ILE A 185 17.26 -2.14 7.49
C ILE A 185 17.68 -1.22 6.33
N ALA A 186 18.64 -1.63 5.49
CA ALA A 186 19.03 -0.86 4.32
C ALA A 186 17.87 -0.66 3.33
N ALA A 187 17.13 -1.74 3.03
CA ALA A 187 15.94 -1.69 2.18
C ALA A 187 14.85 -0.77 2.74
N ALA A 188 14.63 -0.78 4.06
CA ALA A 188 13.69 0.12 4.71
C ALA A 188 14.07 1.60 4.53
N LYS A 189 15.37 1.94 4.54
CA LYS A 189 15.85 3.30 4.24
C LYS A 189 15.53 3.69 2.80
N GLU A 190 15.73 2.81 1.83
CA GLU A 190 15.41 3.07 0.42
C GLU A 190 13.90 3.21 0.18
N ILE A 191 13.07 2.38 0.82
CA ILE A 191 11.61 2.51 0.79
C ILE A 191 11.18 3.86 1.37
N CYS A 192 11.78 4.26 2.50
CA CYS A 192 11.52 5.56 3.11
C CYS A 192 11.88 6.73 2.19
N GLN A 193 13.02 6.65 1.49
CA GLN A 193 13.41 7.66 0.49
C GLN A 193 12.42 7.72 -0.68
N ALA A 194 11.95 6.57 -1.17
CA ALA A 194 10.94 6.51 -2.23
C ALA A 194 9.61 7.18 -1.80
N ILE A 195 9.15 6.94 -0.57
CA ILE A 195 7.97 7.60 0.01
C ILE A 195 8.19 9.12 0.07
N GLY A 196 9.33 9.57 0.59
CA GLY A 196 9.65 10.99 0.69
C GLY A 196 9.70 11.68 -0.68
N LYS A 197 10.30 11.03 -1.69
CA LYS A 197 10.33 11.52 -3.07
C LYS A 197 8.92 11.65 -3.65
N GLN A 198 8.09 10.62 -3.48
CA GLN A 198 6.73 10.63 -4.02
C GLN A 198 5.83 11.65 -3.30
N MET A 199 6.00 11.86 -1.99
CA MET A 199 5.23 12.86 -1.24
C MET A 199 5.59 14.29 -1.68
N LYS A 200 6.89 14.58 -1.87
CA LYS A 200 7.33 15.88 -2.41
C LYS A 200 6.76 16.17 -3.80
N ALA A 201 6.65 15.15 -4.65
CA ALA A 201 6.02 15.29 -5.97
C ALA A 201 4.52 15.64 -5.84
N VAL A 202 3.81 15.02 -4.90
CA VAL A 202 2.41 15.33 -4.61
C VAL A 202 2.25 16.75 -4.07
N GLU A 203 3.11 17.18 -3.14
CA GLU A 203 3.10 18.55 -2.60
C GLU A 203 3.32 19.60 -3.70
N ALA A 204 4.24 19.34 -4.63
CA ALA A 204 4.47 20.23 -5.76
C ALA A 204 3.22 20.38 -6.64
N VAL A 205 2.52 19.29 -6.93
CA VAL A 205 1.28 19.32 -7.73
C VAL A 205 0.13 20.01 -6.99
N VAL A 206 0.01 19.82 -5.67
CA VAL A 206 -1.05 20.45 -4.86
C VAL A 206 -0.83 21.96 -4.70
N ASN A 207 0.43 22.41 -4.65
CA ASN A 207 0.77 23.83 -4.50
C ASN A 207 0.74 24.60 -5.82
N ASP A 208 0.71 23.92 -6.97
CA ASP A 208 0.58 24.56 -8.29
C ASP A 208 -0.89 24.99 -8.50
N THR A 209 -1.16 26.27 -8.29
CA THR A 209 -2.49 26.91 -8.36
C THR A 209 -3.09 27.05 -9.77
N SER A 210 -2.47 26.46 -10.80
CA SER A 210 -2.99 26.50 -12.17
C SER A 210 -4.18 25.53 -12.36
N SER A 211 -5.39 26.08 -12.38
CA SER A 211 -6.70 25.39 -12.32
C SER A 211 -7.11 24.53 -13.53
N GLU A 212 -6.18 24.11 -14.39
CA GLU A 212 -6.50 23.33 -15.60
C GLU A 212 -5.79 21.96 -15.70
N ASN A 213 -5.06 21.52 -14.67
CA ASN A 213 -4.27 20.29 -14.74
C ASN A 213 -5.07 19.01 -14.42
N LYS A 214 -5.84 18.52 -15.41
CA LYS A 214 -6.36 17.12 -15.40
C LYS A 214 -5.24 16.08 -15.24
N SER A 215 -4.01 16.41 -15.65
CA SER A 215 -2.80 15.60 -15.44
C SER A 215 -2.45 15.46 -13.95
N GLY A 216 -2.43 16.56 -13.19
CA GLY A 216 -2.09 16.55 -11.76
C GLY A 216 -3.04 15.70 -10.91
N ALA A 217 -4.34 15.71 -11.25
CA ALA A 217 -5.32 14.84 -10.57
C ALA A 217 -5.06 13.35 -10.81
N ALA A 218 -4.65 12.98 -12.04
CA ALA A 218 -4.27 11.61 -12.37
C ALA A 218 -2.98 11.19 -11.65
N ASP A 219 -2.01 12.11 -11.53
CA ASP A 219 -0.75 11.86 -10.82
C ASP A 219 -0.97 11.66 -9.31
N ILE A 220 -1.86 12.44 -8.69
CA ILE A 220 -2.28 12.24 -7.28
C ILE A 220 -3.06 10.92 -7.13
N ALA A 221 -3.88 10.56 -8.12
CA ALA A 221 -4.60 9.29 -8.10
C ALA A 221 -3.64 8.10 -8.25
N ALA A 222 -2.58 8.21 -9.05
CA ALA A 222 -1.57 7.17 -9.20
C ALA A 222 -0.66 7.08 -7.95
N SER A 223 -0.27 8.22 -7.38
CA SER A 223 0.63 8.29 -6.21
C SER A 223 0.10 7.52 -5.01
N GLN A 224 -1.22 7.49 -4.81
CA GLN A 224 -1.82 6.76 -3.70
C GLN A 224 -1.49 5.26 -3.74
N HIS A 225 -1.35 4.67 -4.93
CA HIS A 225 -1.08 3.24 -5.07
C HIS A 225 0.37 2.92 -4.70
N VAL A 226 1.30 3.79 -5.10
CA VAL A 226 2.71 3.76 -4.69
C VAL A 226 2.82 3.89 -3.17
N MET A 227 2.15 4.90 -2.59
CA MET A 227 2.13 5.15 -1.15
C MET A 227 1.64 3.91 -0.38
N VAL A 228 0.52 3.32 -0.80
CA VAL A 228 -0.03 2.15 -0.13
C VAL A 228 0.95 0.98 -0.13
N CYS A 229 1.58 0.66 -1.27
CA CYS A 229 2.51 -0.47 -1.34
C CYS A 229 3.78 -0.21 -0.53
N ALA A 230 4.38 0.97 -0.67
CA ALA A 230 5.62 1.32 0.01
C ALA A 230 5.45 1.40 1.55
N LEU A 231 4.39 2.04 2.04
CA LEU A 231 4.12 2.14 3.47
C LEU A 231 3.73 0.79 4.09
N GLN A 232 3.04 -0.07 3.33
CA GLN A 232 2.72 -1.42 3.79
C GLN A 232 3.96 -2.29 3.93
N GLU A 233 4.90 -2.21 2.98
CA GLU A 233 6.16 -2.94 3.11
C GLU A 233 7.02 -2.35 4.24
N LEU A 234 7.16 -1.03 4.31
CA LEU A 234 7.93 -0.36 5.37
C LEU A 234 7.42 -0.75 6.77
N GLY A 235 6.11 -0.66 7.01
CA GLY A 235 5.52 -1.08 8.27
C GLY A 235 5.71 -2.57 8.55
N SER A 236 5.58 -3.44 7.53
CA SER A 236 5.82 -4.88 7.67
C SER A 236 7.26 -5.20 8.05
N LEU A 237 8.24 -4.52 7.45
CA LEU A 237 9.66 -4.68 7.77
C LEU A 237 9.95 -4.22 9.18
N VAL A 238 9.52 -3.01 9.57
CA VAL A 238 9.72 -2.49 10.93
C VAL A 238 9.09 -3.42 11.97
N GLN A 239 7.89 -3.91 11.72
CA GLN A 239 7.23 -4.85 12.61
C GLN A 239 7.94 -6.20 12.70
N SER A 240 8.51 -6.69 11.59
CA SER A 240 9.25 -7.97 11.56
C SER A 240 10.62 -7.84 12.26
N LEU A 241 11.30 -6.71 12.08
CA LEU A 241 12.58 -6.39 12.73
C LEU A 241 12.43 -6.12 14.24
N ASN A 242 11.26 -5.63 14.67
CA ASN A 242 10.98 -5.36 16.08
C ASN A 242 12.04 -4.40 16.68
N ALA A 243 12.63 -4.72 17.83
CA ALA A 243 13.64 -3.88 18.48
C ALA A 243 14.85 -3.54 17.60
N THR A 244 15.21 -4.39 16.62
CA THR A 244 16.35 -4.11 15.71
C THR A 244 16.05 -2.99 14.71
N ALA A 245 14.79 -2.58 14.57
CA ALA A 245 14.39 -1.41 13.79
C ALA A 245 14.70 -0.06 14.49
N SER A 246 15.14 -0.06 15.77
CA SER A 246 15.44 1.17 16.53
C SER A 246 16.33 2.18 15.79
N PRO A 247 17.41 1.77 15.08
CA PRO A 247 18.24 2.70 14.31
C PRO A 247 17.47 3.45 13.22
N LEU A 248 16.45 2.84 12.60
CA LEU A 248 15.62 3.49 11.58
C LEU A 248 14.84 4.69 12.13
N ILE A 249 14.58 4.69 13.45
CA ILE A 249 13.79 5.72 14.12
C ILE A 249 14.69 6.77 14.79
N GLN A 250 15.80 6.34 15.37
CA GLN A 250 16.72 7.22 16.11
C GLN A 250 17.66 8.01 15.18
N GLU A 251 17.98 7.48 14.00
CA GLU A 251 18.89 8.14 13.07
C GLU A 251 18.17 9.29 12.35
N ALA A 252 18.43 10.52 12.82
CA ALA A 252 17.76 11.73 12.32
C ALA A 252 17.96 11.96 10.81
N SER A 253 19.07 11.49 10.23
CA SER A 253 19.37 11.61 8.78
C SER A 253 18.35 10.87 7.91
N ILE A 254 17.72 9.80 8.42
CA ILE A 254 16.70 9.03 7.69
C ILE A 254 15.38 9.80 7.69
N GLY A 255 15.04 10.47 8.80
CA GLY A 255 13.80 11.22 8.94
C GLY A 255 12.53 10.37 8.79
N LEU A 256 12.59 9.05 9.07
CA LEU A 256 11.50 8.11 8.76
C LEU A 256 10.16 8.57 9.31
N LEU A 257 10.12 8.96 10.57
CA LEU A 257 8.89 9.40 11.23
C LEU A 257 8.32 10.66 10.59
N GLU A 258 9.17 11.59 10.18
CA GLU A 258 8.75 12.84 9.56
C GLU A 258 8.17 12.58 8.18
N ILE A 259 8.81 11.71 7.40
CA ILE A 259 8.36 11.29 6.08
C ILE A 259 7.03 10.54 6.16
N VAL A 260 6.88 9.58 7.08
CA VAL A 260 5.61 8.85 7.23
C VAL A 260 4.50 9.78 7.75
N THR A 261 4.83 10.69 8.67
CA THR A 261 3.86 11.66 9.21
C THR A 261 3.40 12.68 8.15
N SER A 262 4.27 13.09 7.22
CA SER A 262 3.84 14.02 6.15
C SER A 262 2.78 13.40 5.25
N VAL A 263 2.82 12.08 5.02
CA VAL A 263 1.80 11.36 4.22
C VAL A 263 0.41 11.37 4.90
N LEU A 264 0.31 11.68 6.20
CA LEU A 264 -1.00 11.91 6.84
C LEU A 264 -1.75 13.13 6.27
N LEU A 265 -1.06 14.00 5.54
CA LEU A 265 -1.65 15.15 4.84
C LEU A 265 -1.92 14.87 3.36
N HIS A 266 -1.70 13.64 2.89
CA HIS A 266 -1.92 13.29 1.49
C HIS A 266 -3.42 13.42 1.09
N PRO A 267 -3.76 13.96 -0.10
CA PRO A 267 -5.15 14.15 -0.52
C PRO A 267 -5.96 12.84 -0.52
N SER A 268 -5.38 11.74 -1.01
CA SER A 268 -6.00 10.42 -0.95
C SER A 268 -6.07 9.85 0.47
N MET A 269 -7.27 9.44 0.87
CA MET A 269 -7.54 8.71 2.11
C MET A 269 -6.78 7.38 2.20
N ALA A 270 -6.58 6.67 1.09
CA ALA A 270 -5.91 5.38 1.08
C ALA A 270 -4.43 5.51 1.51
N ALA A 271 -3.75 6.56 1.06
CA ALA A 271 -2.38 6.86 1.48
C ALA A 271 -2.31 7.22 2.97
N ARG A 272 -3.25 8.05 3.45
CA ARG A 272 -3.34 8.44 4.88
C ARG A 272 -3.55 7.23 5.79
N LEU A 273 -4.42 6.29 5.40
CA LEU A 273 -4.63 5.03 6.13
C LEU A 273 -3.38 4.14 6.13
N ALA A 274 -2.67 4.05 5.00
CA ALA A 274 -1.43 3.28 4.93
C ALA A 274 -0.34 3.88 5.84
N ALA A 275 -0.24 5.21 5.91
CA ALA A 275 0.69 5.91 6.79
C ALA A 275 0.34 5.69 8.27
N ALA A 276 -0.93 5.80 8.63
CA ALA A 276 -1.43 5.49 9.97
C ALA A 276 -1.11 4.04 10.38
N TRP A 277 -1.31 3.09 9.47
CA TRP A 277 -0.94 1.69 9.70
C TRP A 277 0.57 1.50 9.88
N CYS A 278 1.39 2.17 9.07
CA CYS A 278 2.85 2.13 9.21
C CYS A 278 3.31 2.69 10.57
N LEU A 279 2.73 3.80 11.04
CA LEU A 279 3.02 4.36 12.37
C LEU A 279 2.61 3.41 13.50
N ARG A 280 1.48 2.70 13.35
CA ARG A 280 1.10 1.63 14.27
C ARG A 280 2.15 0.52 14.28
N CYS A 281 2.63 0.06 13.13
CA CYS A 281 3.68 -0.97 13.07
C CYS A 281 4.96 -0.52 13.80
N VAL A 282 5.36 0.75 13.64
CA VAL A 282 6.48 1.33 14.39
C VAL A 282 6.22 1.30 15.89
N ALA A 283 5.04 1.73 16.34
CA ALA A 283 4.69 1.76 17.76
C ALA A 283 4.57 0.36 18.39
N VAL A 284 4.16 -0.65 17.61
CA VAL A 284 4.13 -2.05 18.05
C VAL A 284 5.54 -2.62 18.15
N ALA A 285 6.41 -2.34 17.17
CA ALA A 285 7.82 -2.76 17.18
C ALA A 285 8.62 -2.05 18.30
N LEU A 286 8.30 -0.79 18.56
CA LEU A 286 9.02 0.07 19.50
C LEU A 286 8.01 0.76 20.44
N PRO A 287 7.51 0.04 21.48
CA PRO A 287 6.43 0.54 22.34
C PRO A 287 6.69 1.89 23.02
N PHE A 288 7.96 2.27 23.22
CA PHE A 288 8.32 3.58 23.78
C PHE A 288 7.90 4.76 22.89
N GLN A 289 7.67 4.54 21.59
CA GLN A 289 7.22 5.57 20.64
C GLN A 289 5.71 5.82 20.68
N LEU A 290 4.92 4.91 21.26
CA LEU A 290 3.46 4.97 21.24
C LEU A 290 2.91 6.25 21.87
N THR A 291 3.35 6.59 23.09
CA THR A 291 2.90 7.80 23.79
C THR A 291 3.37 9.08 23.09
N PRO A 292 4.68 9.23 22.72
CA PRO A 292 5.14 10.36 21.92
C PRO A 292 4.36 10.58 20.62
N PHE A 293 3.99 9.51 19.91
CA PHE A 293 3.20 9.64 18.68
C PHE A 293 1.77 10.09 18.94
N LEU A 294 1.12 9.58 19.99
CA LEU A 294 -0.21 10.05 20.38
C LEU A 294 -0.19 11.54 20.71
N ASP A 295 0.81 12.01 21.45
CA ASP A 295 0.97 13.42 21.81
C ASP A 295 1.21 14.30 20.57
N ARG A 296 2.13 13.89 19.70
CA ARG A 296 2.41 14.62 18.44
C ARG A 296 1.19 14.67 17.52
N CYS A 297 0.45 13.57 17.39
CA CYS A 297 -0.78 13.56 16.57
C CYS A 297 -1.87 14.45 17.17
N ALA A 298 -2.06 14.43 18.49
CA ALA A 298 -3.02 15.29 19.18
C ALA A 298 -2.69 16.77 18.99
N GLU A 299 -1.42 17.15 19.17
CA GLU A 299 -0.95 18.51 18.96
C GLU A 299 -1.18 18.97 17.51
N ARG A 300 -0.76 18.16 16.53
CA ARG A 300 -0.89 18.51 15.11
C ARG A 300 -2.35 18.59 14.66
N LEU A 301 -3.20 17.71 15.16
CA LEU A 301 -4.64 17.76 14.92
C LEU A 301 -5.27 19.04 15.45
N ASN A 302 -4.88 19.49 16.64
CA ASN A 302 -5.36 20.75 17.22
C ASN A 302 -4.88 21.97 16.43
N ASN A 303 -3.60 21.98 16.02
CA ASN A 303 -2.99 23.08 15.28
C ASN A 303 -3.52 23.18 13.83
N LEU A 304 -3.90 22.05 13.23
CA LEU A 304 -4.33 21.95 11.82
C LEU A 304 -5.82 21.61 11.67
N LYS A 305 -6.65 21.93 12.69
CA LYS A 305 -8.09 21.63 12.73
C LYS A 305 -8.96 22.28 11.65
N THR A 306 -8.36 23.15 10.84
CA THR A 306 -8.96 23.82 9.68
C THR A 306 -8.74 23.06 8.36
N SER A 307 -7.79 22.12 8.32
CA SER A 307 -7.55 21.25 7.16
C SER A 307 -8.33 19.94 7.28
N PRO A 308 -9.18 19.58 6.29
CA PRO A 308 -9.89 18.31 6.31
C PRO A 308 -8.93 17.11 6.23
N GLU A 309 -7.84 17.23 5.47
CA GLU A 309 -6.81 16.19 5.31
C GLU A 309 -6.14 15.92 6.65
N ALA A 310 -5.75 16.96 7.38
CA ALA A 310 -5.15 16.85 8.71
C ALA A 310 -6.12 16.22 9.71
N VAL A 311 -7.39 16.64 9.72
CA VAL A 311 -8.40 16.08 10.62
C VAL A 311 -8.55 14.57 10.41
N SER A 312 -8.71 14.10 9.17
CA SER A 312 -8.83 12.64 8.96
C SER A 312 -7.49 11.92 9.09
N GLY A 313 -6.37 12.51 8.66
CA GLY A 313 -5.05 11.89 8.72
C GLY A 313 -4.56 11.61 10.14
N TYR A 314 -4.54 12.65 11.00
CA TYR A 314 -4.09 12.48 12.38
C TYR A 314 -5.08 11.65 13.21
N SER A 315 -6.39 11.70 12.91
CA SER A 315 -7.34 10.80 13.58
C SER A 315 -7.17 9.34 13.16
N PHE A 316 -6.86 9.05 11.88
CA PHE A 316 -6.47 7.69 11.46
C PHE A 316 -5.20 7.23 12.20
N ALA A 317 -4.18 8.07 12.31
CA ALA A 317 -2.95 7.75 13.02
C ALA A 317 -3.22 7.44 14.49
N MET A 318 -3.95 8.31 15.19
CA MET A 318 -4.32 8.08 16.60
C MET A 318 -5.15 6.81 16.77
N ALA A 319 -6.13 6.57 15.90
CA ALA A 319 -6.95 5.35 15.94
C ALA A 319 -6.11 4.08 15.70
N ALA A 320 -5.17 4.12 14.76
CA ALA A 320 -4.27 3.00 14.48
C ALA A 320 -3.33 2.74 15.66
N LEU A 321 -2.78 3.79 16.29
CA LEU A 321 -1.94 3.69 17.49
C LEU A 321 -2.71 3.07 18.66
N LEU A 322 -3.93 3.54 18.94
CA LEU A 322 -4.81 2.97 19.95
C LEU A 322 -5.15 1.50 19.66
N GLY A 323 -5.44 1.18 18.41
CA GLY A 323 -5.66 -0.19 17.95
C GLY A 323 -4.40 -1.07 18.01
N GLY A 324 -3.22 -0.51 18.22
CA GLY A 324 -1.97 -1.24 18.47
C GLY A 324 -1.70 -1.52 19.95
N VAL A 325 -2.39 -0.87 20.88
CA VAL A 325 -2.11 -0.93 22.33
C VAL A 325 -2.21 -2.35 22.89
N HIS A 326 -3.11 -3.19 22.37
CA HIS A 326 -3.24 -4.59 22.81
C HIS A 326 -1.99 -5.44 22.53
N GLN A 327 -1.11 -4.98 21.63
CA GLN A 327 0.17 -5.61 21.32
C GLN A 327 1.33 -5.01 22.14
N CYS A 328 1.06 -3.99 22.96
CA CYS A 328 2.02 -3.33 23.82
C CYS A 328 1.79 -3.77 25.28
N PRO A 329 2.68 -4.57 25.91
CA PRO A 329 2.46 -5.12 27.25
C PRO A 329 2.20 -4.08 28.34
N LEU A 330 2.75 -2.87 28.19
CA LEU A 330 2.62 -1.77 29.15
C LEU A 330 1.38 -0.89 28.94
N GLY A 331 0.61 -1.13 27.87
CA GLY A 331 -0.57 -0.34 27.55
C GLY A 331 -0.26 1.15 27.31
N ILE A 332 -1.21 2.02 27.67
CA ILE A 332 -1.05 3.47 27.67
C ILE A 332 -1.51 4.07 29.00
N PRO A 333 -0.94 5.22 29.43
CA PRO A 333 -1.43 5.94 30.59
C PRO A 333 -2.89 6.38 30.43
N HIS A 334 -3.69 6.30 31.50
CA HIS A 334 -5.10 6.75 31.51
C HIS A 334 -5.30 8.19 31.02
N ALA A 335 -4.33 9.08 31.29
CA ALA A 335 -4.35 10.46 30.81
C ALA A 335 -4.42 10.56 29.28
N LYS A 336 -3.82 9.60 28.55
CA LYS A 336 -3.85 9.56 27.09
C LYS A 336 -5.24 9.17 26.57
N GLY A 337 -5.90 8.21 27.21
CA GLY A 337 -7.31 7.89 26.92
C GLY A 337 -8.23 9.11 27.10
N LYS A 338 -8.07 9.85 28.22
CA LYS A 338 -8.82 11.08 28.48
C LYS A 338 -8.58 12.17 27.42
N MET A 339 -7.33 12.34 26.98
CA MET A 339 -6.99 13.27 25.91
C MET A 339 -7.70 12.91 24.59
N VAL A 340 -7.68 11.64 24.18
CA VAL A 340 -8.37 11.24 22.94
C VAL A 340 -9.88 11.46 23.03
N VAL A 341 -10.50 11.15 24.17
CA VAL A 341 -11.94 11.42 24.39
C VAL A 341 -12.23 12.91 24.25
N SER A 342 -11.39 13.77 24.83
CA SER A 342 -11.56 15.23 24.76
C SER A 342 -11.51 15.74 23.32
N ILE A 343 -10.58 15.22 22.52
CA ILE A 343 -10.45 15.59 21.10
C ILE A 343 -11.66 15.08 20.31
N ALA A 344 -12.07 13.84 20.52
CA ALA A 344 -13.22 13.27 19.83
C ALA A 344 -14.52 14.03 20.16
N GLU A 345 -14.71 14.41 21.42
CA GLU A 345 -15.83 15.22 21.87
C GLU A 345 -15.84 16.62 21.22
N ASP A 346 -14.69 17.29 21.16
CA ASP A 346 -14.55 18.60 20.50
C ASP A 346 -14.88 18.52 19.00
N LEU A 347 -14.35 17.52 18.30
CA LEU A 347 -14.63 17.30 16.87
C LEU A 347 -16.14 17.09 16.61
N LEU A 348 -16.80 16.25 17.42
CA LEU A 348 -18.24 15.99 17.27
C LEU A 348 -19.09 17.22 17.58
N ARG A 349 -18.76 17.98 18.63
CA ARG A 349 -19.50 19.20 18.99
C ARG A 349 -19.32 20.32 17.96
N THR A 350 -18.15 20.41 17.34
CA THR A 350 -17.82 21.46 16.37
C THR A 350 -18.09 21.05 14.92
N ALA A 351 -18.59 19.83 14.67
CA ALA A 351 -18.89 19.33 13.32
C ALA A 351 -19.96 20.18 12.60
N ALA A 352 -20.97 20.66 13.33
CA ALA A 352 -22.04 21.50 12.76
C ALA A 352 -21.63 22.96 12.52
N GLN A 353 -20.49 23.41 13.07
CA GLN A 353 -20.07 24.82 13.01
C GLN A 353 -19.43 25.20 11.66
N ASN A 354 -18.94 24.22 10.89
CA ASN A 354 -18.29 24.47 9.62
C ASN A 354 -18.68 23.35 8.63
N SER A 355 -19.50 23.69 7.64
CA SER A 355 -20.00 22.74 6.64
C SER A 355 -18.87 22.01 5.91
N ARG A 356 -17.76 22.71 5.55
CA ARG A 356 -16.62 22.09 4.85
C ARG A 356 -15.93 20.98 5.66
N LEU A 357 -15.94 21.08 6.99
CA LEU A 357 -15.25 20.14 7.88
C LEU A 357 -16.20 19.16 8.56
N SER A 358 -17.52 19.32 8.34
CA SER A 358 -18.55 18.60 9.08
C SER A 358 -18.40 17.09 8.94
N LEU A 359 -18.17 16.61 7.72
CA LEU A 359 -17.98 15.20 7.42
C LEU A 359 -16.72 14.64 8.11
N GLN A 360 -15.57 15.29 7.92
CA GLN A 360 -14.29 14.81 8.45
C GLN A 360 -14.26 14.85 9.97
N ARG A 361 -14.83 15.88 10.60
CA ARG A 361 -14.95 15.97 12.07
C ARG A 361 -15.86 14.88 12.63
N THR A 362 -16.98 14.62 11.96
CA THR A 362 -17.91 13.56 12.34
C THR A 362 -17.24 12.19 12.27
N GLN A 363 -16.62 11.87 11.13
CA GLN A 363 -15.90 10.60 10.93
C GLN A 363 -14.74 10.44 11.93
N ALA A 364 -13.91 11.48 12.10
CA ALA A 364 -12.77 11.46 13.01
C ALA A 364 -13.20 11.27 14.47
N GLY A 365 -14.23 12.00 14.93
CA GLY A 365 -14.74 11.89 16.28
C GLY A 365 -15.25 10.48 16.61
N TRP A 366 -16.07 9.90 15.73
CA TRP A 366 -16.57 8.54 15.94
C TRP A 366 -15.48 7.47 15.80
N LEU A 367 -14.53 7.64 14.88
CA LEU A 367 -13.40 6.74 14.75
C LEU A 367 -12.55 6.70 16.03
N LEU A 368 -12.25 7.87 16.61
CA LEU A 368 -11.46 7.95 17.84
C LEU A 368 -12.19 7.32 19.04
N LEU A 369 -13.50 7.55 19.16
CA LEU A 369 -14.32 6.88 20.18
C LEU A 369 -14.36 5.36 19.97
N GLY A 370 -14.48 4.89 18.73
CA GLY A 370 -14.43 3.46 18.40
C GLY A 370 -13.06 2.84 18.72
N ALA A 371 -11.97 3.54 18.38
CA ALA A 371 -10.61 3.08 18.71
C ALA A 371 -10.36 3.04 20.23
N LEU A 372 -10.95 3.94 21.01
CA LEU A 372 -10.87 3.90 22.46
C LEU A 372 -11.55 2.66 23.07
N MET A 373 -12.59 2.13 22.43
CA MET A 373 -13.26 0.91 22.89
C MET A 373 -12.30 -0.29 22.89
N THR A 374 -11.30 -0.31 22.01
CA THR A 374 -10.32 -1.40 21.94
C THR A 374 -9.38 -1.45 23.15
N LEU A 375 -9.37 -0.44 24.02
CA LEU A 375 -8.60 -0.43 25.26
C LEU A 375 -9.28 -1.19 26.41
N GLY A 376 -10.56 -1.53 26.25
CA GLY A 376 -11.33 -2.32 27.20
C GLY A 376 -11.95 -1.52 28.36
N PRO A 377 -12.70 -2.22 29.25
CA PRO A 377 -13.59 -1.59 30.23
C PRO A 377 -12.88 -0.71 31.26
N SER A 378 -11.62 -0.99 31.58
CA SER A 378 -10.83 -0.24 32.56
C SER A 378 -10.63 1.22 32.15
N VAL A 379 -10.53 1.50 30.84
CA VAL A 379 -10.42 2.86 30.31
C VAL A 379 -11.80 3.42 29.97
N VAL A 380 -12.67 2.62 29.35
CA VAL A 380 -13.96 3.09 28.81
C VAL A 380 -14.96 3.48 29.90
N ARG A 381 -15.04 2.74 31.02
CA ARG A 381 -16.07 2.95 32.05
C ARG A 381 -16.11 4.38 32.58
N TYR A 382 -14.95 5.03 32.71
CA TYR A 382 -14.84 6.41 33.19
C TYR A 382 -15.45 7.44 32.21
N HIS A 383 -15.49 7.11 30.91
CA HIS A 383 -15.97 8.00 29.86
C HIS A 383 -17.40 7.69 29.40
N LEU A 384 -17.95 6.53 29.79
CA LEU A 384 -19.24 6.03 29.35
C LEU A 384 -20.40 7.04 29.49
N PRO A 385 -20.57 7.78 30.61
CA PRO A 385 -21.66 8.75 30.72
C PRO A 385 -21.60 9.84 29.64
N LYS A 386 -20.40 10.33 29.31
CA LYS A 386 -20.21 11.32 28.25
C LYS A 386 -20.49 10.74 26.87
N MET A 387 -20.04 9.51 26.64
CA MET A 387 -20.26 8.82 25.36
C MET A 387 -21.74 8.54 25.10
N LEU A 388 -22.49 8.14 26.11
CA LEU A 388 -23.95 7.96 26.04
C LEU A 388 -24.67 9.26 25.63
N LEU A 389 -24.22 10.42 26.11
CA LEU A 389 -24.77 11.71 25.71
C LEU A 389 -24.49 12.00 24.22
N LEU A 390 -23.27 11.75 23.75
CA LEU A 390 -22.91 11.92 22.35
C LEU A 390 -23.73 10.99 21.45
N TRP A 391 -23.85 9.71 21.80
CA TRP A 391 -24.66 8.75 21.06
C TRP A 391 -26.14 9.16 21.01
N ARG A 392 -26.71 9.55 22.15
CA ARG A 392 -28.11 9.99 22.21
C ARG A 392 -28.39 11.20 21.31
N ASN A 393 -27.41 12.07 21.09
CA ASN A 393 -27.58 13.29 20.31
C ASN A 393 -27.52 13.07 18.79
N VAL A 394 -27.04 11.92 18.32
CA VAL A 394 -26.96 11.60 16.88
C VAL A 394 -28.26 10.99 16.33
N PHE A 395 -29.09 10.44 17.22
CA PHE A 395 -30.38 9.89 16.85
C PHE A 395 -31.50 10.88 17.19
N PRO A 396 -32.57 10.92 16.37
CA PRO A 396 -33.73 11.75 16.65
C PRO A 396 -34.38 11.26 17.95
N ARG A 397 -34.74 12.20 18.82
CA ARG A 397 -35.30 11.92 20.15
C ARG A 397 -36.81 11.74 20.12
N SER A 398 -37.46 12.08 19.02
CA SER A 398 -38.90 11.93 18.81
C SER A 398 -39.24 11.72 17.34
N LEU A 399 -40.45 11.19 17.08
CA LEU A 399 -41.01 11.10 15.73
C LEU A 399 -41.08 12.48 15.04
N LYS A 400 -41.35 13.53 15.82
CA LYS A 400 -41.37 14.91 15.31
C LYS A 400 -39.99 15.38 14.83
N GLU A 401 -38.94 15.06 15.58
CA GLU A 401 -37.56 15.36 15.17
C GLU A 401 -37.15 14.55 13.93
N LEU A 402 -37.54 13.26 13.87
CA LEU A 402 -37.27 12.42 12.71
C LEU A 402 -37.93 12.97 11.43
N GLU A 403 -39.20 13.36 11.50
CA GLU A 403 -39.90 13.96 10.36
C GLU A 403 -39.29 15.33 9.98
N ALA A 404 -38.84 16.11 10.96
CA ALA A 404 -38.15 17.38 10.71
C ALA A 404 -36.78 17.18 10.03
N GLU A 405 -36.00 16.16 10.42
CA GLU A 405 -34.76 15.79 9.74
C GLU A 405 -35.04 15.29 8.32
N LYS A 406 -36.08 14.47 8.15
CA LYS A 406 -36.50 13.95 6.84
C LYS A 406 -36.87 15.06 5.87
N ALA A 407 -37.55 16.10 6.35
CA ALA A 407 -37.95 17.26 5.56
C ALA A 407 -36.80 18.24 5.25
N ARG A 408 -35.65 18.13 5.94
CA ARG A 408 -34.53 19.09 5.82
C ARG A 408 -33.53 18.79 4.70
N GLY A 409 -33.48 17.57 4.19
CA GLY A 409 -32.19 17.08 3.70
C GLY A 409 -31.89 17.31 2.22
N ASP A 410 -30.89 18.16 1.95
CA ASP A 410 -30.02 18.04 0.79
C ASP A 410 -29.06 16.83 0.96
N SER A 411 -28.40 16.42 -0.13
CA SER A 411 -27.52 15.23 -0.14
C SER A 411 -26.43 15.29 0.94
N PHE A 412 -25.85 16.46 1.16
CA PHE A 412 -24.75 16.65 2.11
C PHE A 412 -25.19 16.49 3.57
N THR A 413 -26.33 17.09 3.95
CA THR A 413 -26.87 16.95 5.31
C THR A 413 -27.20 15.49 5.62
N TRP A 414 -27.74 14.75 4.64
CA TRP A 414 -27.96 13.31 4.76
C TRP A 414 -26.67 12.54 4.93
N GLN A 415 -25.63 12.86 4.15
CA GLN A 415 -24.33 12.20 4.27
C GLN A 415 -23.73 12.35 5.67
N VAL A 416 -23.69 13.57 6.22
CA VAL A 416 -23.15 13.82 7.58
C VAL A 416 -23.98 13.10 8.64
N THR A 417 -25.31 13.12 8.51
CA THR A 417 -26.23 12.47 9.46
C THR A 417 -26.06 10.95 9.46
N LEU A 418 -25.99 10.34 8.28
CA LEU A 418 -25.81 8.90 8.12
C LEU A 418 -24.43 8.45 8.61
N GLU A 419 -23.38 9.21 8.31
CA GLU A 419 -22.02 8.94 8.82
C GLU A 419 -21.95 9.06 10.34
N GLY A 420 -22.60 10.07 10.93
CA GLY A 420 -22.73 10.19 12.37
C GLY A 420 -23.39 8.97 13.00
N ARG A 421 -24.50 8.49 12.41
CA ARG A 421 -25.23 7.31 12.90
C ARG A 421 -24.43 6.02 12.72
N ALA A 422 -23.80 5.83 11.57
CA ALA A 422 -22.95 4.68 11.31
C ALA A 422 -21.79 4.63 12.32
N GLY A 423 -21.10 5.76 12.52
CA GLY A 423 -20.02 5.87 13.51
C GLY A 423 -20.48 5.59 14.95
N ALA A 424 -21.64 6.15 15.33
CA ALA A 424 -22.25 5.90 16.65
C ALA A 424 -22.57 4.41 16.88
N LEU A 425 -23.07 3.71 15.85
CA LEU A 425 -23.40 2.28 15.92
C LEU A 425 -22.15 1.39 15.94
N CYS A 426 -21.13 1.71 15.16
CA CYS A 426 -19.88 0.95 15.14
C CYS A 426 -19.14 0.97 16.50
N GLY A 427 -19.32 2.01 17.31
CA GLY A 427 -18.72 2.12 18.64
C GLY A 427 -19.47 1.38 19.77
N LYS A 428 -20.57 0.67 19.49
CA LYS A 428 -21.41 -0.02 20.50
C LYS A 428 -21.05 -1.50 20.76
N ILE A 429 -19.93 -2.00 20.23
CA ILE A 429 -19.53 -3.42 20.36
C ILE A 429 -18.74 -3.65 21.64
#